data_AF-A0A1B6MBD9-F1
#
_entry.id   AF-A0A1B6MBD9-F1
#
_cell.length_a   1.000
_cell.length_b   1.000
_cell.length_c   1.000
_cell.angle_alpha   90.00
_cell.angle_beta   90.00
_cell.angle_gamma   90.00
#
_symmetry.space_group_name_H-M   'P 1'
#
loop_
_entity.id
_entity.type
_entity.pdbx_description
1 polymer ?
#
loop_
_entity_poly.entity_id
_entity_poly.type
_entity_poly.pdbx_seq_one_letter_code
_entity_poly.pdbx_strand_id
1 'polypeptide(L)'
;LARHVASWFNIVCYLPPDEAFTCFFNYFKHAFDYYFPVKLKTLGYNNNNTVPGPGSSGVKVRDWFTPELASMRKFILFLSDYVKSHPQFITQLRSLRREYKLKIKEAKQRAYADFVASSHNPCKATWDLINLNKPKADKHNNDFASANDFNNYFMSSVDKIVSSISDSNVSADVY
;
A
#
# COMPACT_ATOMS: atom_id res chain seq x y z
N LEU A 1 34.11 -12.93 9.94
CA LEU A 1 34.96 -12.46 11.06
C LEU A 1 36.04 -11.55 10.50
N ALA A 2 35.80 -10.23 10.45
CA ALA A 2 36.83 -9.24 10.11
C ALA A 2 36.72 -8.10 11.12
N ARG A 3 37.86 -7.77 11.73
CA ARG A 3 38.06 -6.84 12.84
C ARG A 3 37.74 -5.40 12.41
N HIS A 4 36.58 -4.87 12.79
CA HIS A 4 36.31 -3.43 12.73
C HIS A 4 35.52 -2.95 13.95
N VAL A 5 35.89 -3.45 15.13
CA VAL A 5 35.57 -2.72 16.36
C VAL A 5 36.61 -1.61 16.45
N ALA A 6 36.39 -0.50 15.74
CA ALA A 6 36.92 0.77 16.21
C ALA A 6 36.39 0.88 17.64
N SER A 7 37.28 0.68 18.62
CA SER A 7 36.90 0.68 20.02
C SER A 7 36.19 2.00 20.28
N TRP A 8 34.90 1.96 20.61
CA TRP A 8 34.11 3.15 21.00
C TRP A 8 34.84 3.99 22.04
N PHE A 9 35.71 3.34 22.83
CA PHE A 9 36.63 3.96 23.77
C PHE A 9 37.55 5.02 23.13
N ASN A 10 38.08 4.78 21.92
CA ASN A 10 38.94 5.75 21.23
C ASN A 10 38.16 6.96 20.70
N ILE A 11 36.88 6.77 20.35
CA ILE A 11 36.01 7.83 19.85
C ILE A 11 35.57 8.76 21.00
N VAL A 12 35.31 8.19 22.18
CA VAL A 12 34.74 8.94 23.31
C VAL A 12 35.81 9.58 24.21
N CYS A 13 37.02 9.01 24.29
CA CYS A 13 37.98 9.40 25.33
C CYS A 13 39.21 10.21 24.86
N TYR A 14 39.53 10.26 23.56
CA TYR A 14 40.83 10.80 23.10
C TYR A 14 40.76 11.82 21.96
N LEU A 15 39.57 12.17 21.47
CA LEU A 15 39.39 13.10 20.36
C LEU A 15 38.66 14.37 20.81
N PRO A 16 39.01 15.54 20.24
CA PRO A 16 38.18 16.75 20.34
C PRO A 16 36.74 16.46 19.87
N PRO A 17 35.73 17.16 20.38
CA PRO A 17 34.31 16.88 20.10
C PRO A 17 33.98 16.77 18.61
N ASP A 18 34.55 17.66 17.77
CA ASP A 18 34.28 17.70 16.33
C ASP A 18 34.86 16.47 15.60
N GLU A 19 36.06 16.03 16.01
CA GLU A 19 36.72 14.85 15.45
C GLU A 19 36.06 13.56 15.94
N ALA A 20 35.66 13.52 17.21
CA ALA A 20 34.90 12.42 17.80
C ALA A 20 33.56 12.22 17.08
N PHE A 21 32.82 13.31 16.84
CA PHE A 21 31.57 13.26 16.11
C PHE A 21 31.78 12.80 14.66
N THR A 22 32.81 13.30 13.99
CA THR A 22 33.14 12.90 12.62
C THR A 22 33.46 11.40 12.53
N CYS A 23 34.27 10.89 13.46
CA CYS A 23 34.57 9.45 13.55
C CYS A 23 33.31 8.61 13.81
N PHE A 24 32.47 9.02 14.75
CA PHE A 24 31.19 8.38 15.03
C PHE A 24 30.30 8.35 13.78
N PHE A 25 30.12 9.50 13.13
CA PHE A 25 29.21 9.63 12.00
C PHE A 25 29.67 8.81 10.81
N ASN A 26 30.98 8.76 10.53
CA ASN A 26 31.55 7.93 9.47
C ASN A 26 31.33 6.44 9.74
N TYR A 27 31.51 5.99 10.98
CA TYR A 27 31.22 4.62 11.37
C TYR A 27 29.73 4.29 11.25
N PHE A 28 28.86 5.15 11.79
CA PHE A 28 27.41 5.00 11.69
C PHE A 28 26.98 4.93 10.22
N LYS A 29 27.46 5.85 9.38
CA LYS A 29 27.14 5.89 7.95
C LYS A 29 27.58 4.60 7.25
N HIS A 30 28.80 4.12 7.52
CA HIS A 30 29.28 2.87 6.96
C HIS A 30 28.40 1.67 7.38
N ALA A 31 28.06 1.56 8.65
CA ALA A 31 27.16 0.51 9.13
C ALA A 31 25.76 0.65 8.52
N PHE A 32 25.23 1.86 8.44
CA PHE A 32 23.93 2.16 7.84
C PHE A 32 23.90 1.75 6.37
N ASP A 33 24.89 2.15 5.57
CA ASP A 33 24.99 1.81 4.15
C ASP A 33 25.18 0.30 3.93
N TYR A 34 25.89 -0.38 4.84
CA TYR A 34 26.12 -1.82 4.77
C TYR A 34 24.87 -2.64 5.10
N TYR A 35 24.15 -2.29 6.17
CA TYR A 35 22.95 -3.02 6.60
C TYR A 35 21.67 -2.56 5.88
N PHE A 36 21.64 -1.33 5.40
CA PHE A 36 20.55 -0.73 4.65
C PHE A 36 21.06 -0.23 3.29
N PRO A 37 21.54 -1.14 2.42
CA PRO A 37 21.99 -0.75 1.09
C PRO A 37 20.84 -0.02 0.40
N VAL A 38 21.14 1.16 -0.16
CA VAL A 38 20.16 1.95 -0.90
C VAL A 38 19.62 1.07 -2.03
N LYS A 39 18.43 0.51 -1.79
CA LYS A 39 17.65 -0.13 -2.85
C LYS A 39 17.20 1.00 -3.73
N LEU A 40 18.06 1.40 -4.67
CA LEU A 40 17.62 2.08 -5.87
C LEU A 40 16.61 1.12 -6.46
N LYS A 41 15.32 1.37 -6.23
CA LYS A 41 14.30 0.89 -7.15
C LYS A 41 14.80 1.43 -8.47
N THR A 42 15.36 0.56 -9.30
CA THR A 42 15.25 0.75 -10.73
C THR A 42 13.77 1.05 -10.90
N LEU A 43 13.45 2.31 -11.17
CA LEU A 43 12.21 2.63 -11.83
C LEU A 43 12.35 1.81 -13.10
N GLY A 44 11.81 0.59 -13.07
CA GLY A 44 11.73 -0.25 -14.24
C GLY A 44 11.16 0.69 -15.27
N TYR A 45 11.97 1.03 -16.26
CA TYR A 45 11.50 1.74 -17.43
C TYR A 45 10.41 0.83 -17.94
N ASN A 46 9.18 1.19 -17.59
CA ASN A 46 8.01 0.37 -17.80
C ASN A 46 7.76 0.54 -19.28
N ASN A 47 8.51 -0.24 -20.07
CA ASN A 47 8.37 -0.41 -21.49
C ASN A 47 6.99 -1.08 -21.67
N ASN A 48 5.94 -0.28 -21.51
CA ASN A 48 4.54 -0.63 -21.74
C ASN A 48 4.26 -0.87 -23.23
N ASN A 49 5.30 -1.14 -24.02
CA ASN A 49 5.24 -1.64 -25.39
C ASN A 49 5.36 -3.17 -25.43
N THR A 50 5.22 -3.88 -24.30
CA THR A 50 4.79 -5.28 -24.37
C THR A 50 3.39 -5.30 -24.95
N VAL A 51 3.34 -5.61 -26.25
CA VAL A 51 2.17 -6.08 -26.97
C VAL A 51 1.40 -7.01 -26.03
N PRO A 52 0.13 -6.72 -25.70
CA PRO A 52 -0.64 -7.61 -24.85
C PRO A 52 -0.77 -8.94 -25.57
N GLY A 53 -0.29 -10.02 -24.94
CA GLY A 53 -0.67 -11.36 -25.37
C GLY A 53 -2.20 -11.51 -25.32
N PRO A 54 -2.78 -12.50 -26.03
CA PRO A 54 -4.23 -12.60 -26.28
C PRO A 54 -5.12 -12.85 -25.04
N GLY A 55 -4.57 -12.76 -23.81
CA GLY A 55 -5.25 -13.09 -22.57
C GLY A 55 -5.24 -12.02 -21.46
N SER A 56 -4.63 -10.83 -21.68
CA SER A 56 -4.67 -9.74 -20.68
C SER A 56 -5.22 -8.44 -21.27
N SER A 57 -6.42 -8.50 -21.84
CA SER A 57 -7.21 -7.33 -22.25
C SER A 57 -7.83 -6.65 -21.03
N GLY A 58 -6.98 -6.21 -20.08
CA GLY A 58 -7.43 -5.22 -19.11
C GLY A 58 -7.73 -3.94 -19.86
N VAL A 59 -9.01 -3.59 -19.98
CA VAL A 59 -9.48 -2.32 -20.55
C VAL A 59 -8.78 -1.19 -19.82
N LYS A 60 -7.85 -0.52 -20.50
CA LYS A 60 -7.21 0.69 -19.95
C LYS A 60 -8.00 1.87 -20.48
N VAL A 61 -8.93 2.39 -19.68
CA VAL A 61 -9.50 3.73 -19.91
C VAL A 61 -8.37 4.74 -19.65
N ARG A 62 -7.51 4.94 -20.64
CA ARG A 62 -6.16 5.50 -20.43
C ARG A 62 -6.14 7.03 -20.40
N ASP A 63 -7.18 7.69 -20.90
CA ASP A 63 -7.05 9.10 -21.31
C ASP A 63 -8.05 10.06 -20.64
N TRP A 64 -8.52 9.76 -19.42
CA TRP A 64 -9.37 10.71 -18.68
C TRP A 64 -8.58 11.89 -18.08
N PHE A 65 -7.25 11.79 -17.98
CA PHE A 65 -6.43 12.82 -17.34
C PHE A 65 -5.96 13.87 -18.36
N THR A 66 -6.61 15.03 -18.35
CA THR A 66 -6.38 16.10 -19.33
C THR A 66 -5.19 17.02 -18.96
N PRO A 67 -4.60 17.73 -19.94
CA PRO A 67 -3.59 18.77 -19.68
C PRO A 67 -4.09 19.89 -18.76
N GLU A 68 -5.39 20.20 -18.81
CA GLU A 68 -6.05 21.15 -17.90
C GLU A 68 -5.95 20.66 -16.44
N LEU A 69 -6.31 19.40 -16.17
CA LEU A 69 -6.19 18.82 -14.83
C LEU A 69 -4.74 18.78 -14.34
N ALA A 70 -3.78 18.50 -15.24
CA ALA A 70 -2.36 18.57 -14.91
C ALA A 70 -1.94 19.98 -14.48
N SER A 71 -2.43 21.01 -15.17
CA SER A 71 -2.17 22.41 -14.88
C SER A 71 -2.79 22.84 -13.55
N MET A 72 -4.05 22.45 -13.29
CA MET A 72 -4.70 22.68 -12.00
C MET A 72 -3.94 22.02 -10.85
N ARG A 73 -3.46 20.78 -11.04
CA ARG A 73 -2.66 20.08 -10.03
C ARG A 73 -1.37 20.84 -9.70
N LYS A 74 -0.64 21.31 -10.72
CA LYS A 74 0.56 22.13 -10.53
C LYS A 74 0.24 23.40 -9.75
N PHE A 75 -0.86 24.07 -10.10
CA PHE A 75 -1.28 25.29 -9.42
C PHE A 75 -1.69 25.04 -7.95
N ILE A 76 -2.37 23.93 -7.67
CA ILE A 76 -2.70 23.52 -6.29
C ILE A 76 -1.43 23.28 -5.46
N LEU A 77 -0.41 22.63 -6.04
CA LEU A 77 0.86 22.37 -5.35
C LEU A 77 1.55 23.70 -5.03
N PHE A 78 1.69 24.57 -6.03
CA PHE A 78 2.23 25.91 -5.86
C PHE A 78 1.49 26.70 -4.76
N LEU A 79 0.16 26.77 -4.83
CA LEU A 79 -0.65 27.51 -3.87
C LEU A 79 -0.59 26.89 -2.47
N SER A 80 -0.45 25.57 -2.38
CA SER A 80 -0.28 24.87 -1.10
C SER A 80 1.02 25.25 -0.40
N ASP A 81 2.10 25.49 -1.15
CA ASP A 81 3.35 25.97 -0.59
C ASP A 81 3.28 27.47 -0.28
N TYR A 82 2.64 28.25 -1.16
CA TYR A 82 2.46 29.69 -0.98
C TYR A 82 1.61 30.07 0.24
N VAL A 83 0.57 29.30 0.56
CA VAL A 83 -0.29 29.51 1.73
C VAL A 83 0.48 29.38 3.05
N LYS A 84 1.61 28.66 3.08
CA LYS A 84 2.44 28.54 4.29
C LYS A 84 3.00 29.88 4.75
N SER A 85 3.35 30.76 3.80
CA SER A 85 3.81 32.13 4.08
C SER A 85 2.70 33.17 4.00
N HIS A 86 1.59 32.85 3.34
CA HIS A 86 0.46 33.78 3.11
C HIS A 86 -0.88 33.11 3.46
N PRO A 87 -1.23 33.03 4.76
CA PRO A 87 -2.43 32.32 5.24
C PRO A 87 -3.76 32.83 4.67
N GLN A 88 -3.81 34.08 4.19
CA GLN A 88 -5.01 34.68 3.60
C GLN A 88 -5.54 33.94 2.37
N PHE A 89 -4.71 33.12 1.71
CA PHE A 89 -5.10 32.36 0.53
C PHE A 89 -5.67 30.95 0.82
N ILE A 90 -5.85 30.59 2.10
CA ILE A 90 -6.31 29.25 2.47
C ILE A 90 -7.72 28.95 1.92
N THR A 91 -8.59 29.95 1.83
CA THR A 91 -9.95 29.81 1.31
C THR A 91 -9.93 29.50 -0.19
N GLN A 92 -9.06 30.18 -0.94
CA GLN A 92 -8.83 29.99 -2.37
C GLN A 92 -8.21 28.61 -2.64
N LEU A 93 -7.28 28.15 -1.80
CA LEU A 93 -6.75 26.80 -1.89
C LEU A 93 -7.85 25.74 -1.68
N ARG A 94 -8.75 25.97 -0.72
CA ARG A 94 -9.89 25.07 -0.47
C ARG A 94 -10.86 25.04 -1.64
N SER A 95 -11.21 26.20 -2.21
CA SER A 95 -12.11 26.26 -3.38
C SER A 95 -11.48 25.57 -4.60
N LEU A 96 -10.22 25.85 -4.90
CA LEU A 96 -9.49 25.24 -6.00
C LEU A 96 -9.39 23.72 -5.87
N ARG A 97 -9.15 23.20 -4.65
CA ARG A 97 -9.15 21.75 -4.39
C ARG A 97 -10.53 21.13 -4.61
N ARG A 98 -11.62 21.83 -4.27
CA ARG A 98 -13.00 21.35 -4.53
C ARG A 98 -13.27 21.31 -6.03
N GLU A 99 -12.94 22.39 -6.74
CA GLU A 99 -13.10 22.49 -8.19
C GLU A 99 -12.30 21.40 -8.91
N TYR A 100 -11.04 21.19 -8.53
CA TYR A 100 -10.22 20.13 -9.11
C TYR A 100 -10.81 18.72 -8.91
N LYS A 101 -11.38 18.44 -7.73
CA LYS A 101 -12.09 17.17 -7.49
C LYS A 101 -13.31 17.02 -8.39
N LEU A 102 -14.07 18.09 -8.60
CA LEU A 102 -15.23 18.09 -9.50
C LEU A 102 -14.79 17.83 -10.95
N LYS A 103 -13.80 18.56 -11.44
CA LYS A 103 -13.24 18.40 -12.80
C LYS A 103 -12.67 17.00 -13.03
N ILE A 104 -12.04 16.38 -12.04
CA ILE A 104 -11.63 14.96 -12.12
C ILE A 104 -12.83 14.05 -12.34
N LYS A 105 -13.90 14.25 -11.56
CA LYS A 105 -15.10 13.42 -11.64
C LYS A 105 -15.73 13.54 -13.04
N GLU A 106 -15.87 14.76 -13.53
CA GLU A 106 -16.40 15.05 -14.88
C GLU A 106 -15.54 14.42 -15.98
N ALA A 107 -14.21 14.57 -15.90
CA ALA A 107 -13.30 14.02 -16.90
C ALA A 107 -13.35 12.49 -16.93
N LYS A 108 -13.45 11.84 -15.76
CA LYS A 108 -13.67 10.38 -15.68
C LYS A 108 -15.00 9.97 -16.28
N GLN A 109 -16.10 10.65 -15.92
CA GLN A 109 -17.43 10.35 -16.44
C GLN A 109 -17.46 10.46 -17.97
N ARG A 110 -16.87 11.53 -18.52
CA ARG A 110 -16.76 11.73 -19.97
C ARG A 110 -15.98 10.60 -20.63
N ALA A 111 -14.78 10.30 -20.15
CA ALA A 111 -13.97 9.23 -20.70
C ALA A 111 -14.65 7.84 -20.60
N TYR A 112 -15.42 7.60 -19.55
CA TYR A 112 -16.19 6.36 -19.38
C TYR A 112 -17.36 6.29 -20.37
N ALA A 113 -18.07 7.40 -20.59
CA ALA A 113 -19.13 7.49 -21.57
C ALA A 113 -18.58 7.29 -22.99
N ASP A 114 -17.49 7.98 -23.34
CA ASP A 114 -16.82 7.86 -24.63
C ASP A 114 -16.33 6.43 -24.87
N PHE A 115 -15.77 5.78 -23.85
CA PHE A 115 -15.34 4.39 -23.91
C PHE A 115 -16.50 3.43 -24.17
N VAL A 116 -17.64 3.59 -23.49
CA VAL A 116 -18.81 2.72 -23.68
C VAL A 116 -19.43 2.96 -25.07
N ALA A 117 -19.57 4.23 -25.47
CA ALA A 117 -20.14 4.61 -26.75
C ALA A 117 -19.28 4.16 -27.96
N SER A 118 -17.95 4.21 -27.84
CA SER A 118 -17.03 3.77 -28.90
C SER A 118 -16.84 2.25 -28.95
N SER A 119 -17.34 1.51 -27.96
CA SER A 119 -17.15 0.06 -27.88
C SER A 119 -18.10 -0.73 -28.80
N HIS A 120 -17.61 -1.83 -29.36
CA HIS A 120 -18.43 -2.75 -30.17
C HIS A 120 -19.53 -3.44 -29.35
N ASN A 121 -19.31 -3.63 -28.03
CA ASN A 121 -20.30 -4.20 -27.11
C ASN A 121 -20.41 -3.32 -25.86
N PRO A 122 -21.36 -2.37 -25.83
CA PRO A 122 -21.53 -1.41 -24.73
C PRO A 122 -21.81 -2.08 -23.38
N CYS A 123 -22.56 -3.18 -23.38
CA CYS A 123 -22.89 -3.91 -22.16
C CYS A 123 -21.63 -4.53 -21.53
N LYS A 124 -20.83 -5.24 -22.34
CA LYS A 124 -19.56 -5.81 -21.89
C LYS A 124 -18.59 -4.72 -21.44
N ALA A 125 -18.45 -3.64 -22.21
CA ALA A 125 -17.59 -2.51 -21.87
C ALA A 125 -17.98 -1.86 -20.54
N THR A 126 -19.28 -1.73 -20.26
CA THR A 126 -19.78 -1.23 -18.98
C THR A 126 -19.44 -2.18 -17.83
N TRP A 127 -19.62 -3.49 -18.01
CA TRP A 127 -19.25 -4.49 -17.00
C TRP A 127 -17.74 -4.52 -16.73
N ASP A 128 -16.92 -4.45 -17.77
CA ASP A 128 -15.47 -4.35 -17.65
C ASP A 128 -15.07 -3.10 -16.86
N LEU A 129 -15.76 -1.98 -17.09
CA LEU A 129 -15.53 -0.72 -16.37
C LEU A 129 -15.93 -0.82 -14.90
N ILE A 130 -17.05 -1.47 -14.57
CA ILE A 130 -17.47 -1.74 -13.19
C ILE A 130 -16.44 -2.63 -12.50
N ASN A 131 -16.02 -3.72 -13.14
CA ASN A 131 -15.03 -4.64 -12.59
C ASN A 131 -13.67 -3.98 -12.37
N LEU A 132 -13.28 -3.04 -13.24
CA LEU A 132 -12.06 -2.25 -13.09
C LEU A 132 -12.10 -1.31 -11.87
N ASN A 133 -13.25 -0.70 -11.60
CA ASN A 133 -13.42 0.29 -10.52
C ASN A 133 -13.87 -0.34 -9.20
N LYS A 134 -14.21 -1.63 -9.18
CA LYS A 134 -14.57 -2.34 -7.95
C LYS A 134 -13.36 -2.32 -7.00
N PRO A 135 -13.55 -1.97 -5.71
CA PRO A 135 -12.48 -2.14 -4.74
C PRO A 135 -12.02 -3.59 -4.81
N LYS A 136 -10.73 -3.79 -5.03
CA LYS A 136 -10.15 -5.13 -4.91
C LYS A 136 -10.43 -5.55 -3.47
N ALA A 137 -11.16 -6.64 -3.30
CA ALA A 137 -11.28 -7.24 -1.99
C ALA A 137 -9.85 -7.46 -1.50
N ASP A 138 -9.52 -6.88 -0.35
CA ASP A 138 -8.28 -7.24 0.32
C ASP A 138 -8.35 -8.76 0.48
N LYS A 139 -7.33 -9.46 -0.05
CA LYS A 139 -7.13 -10.85 0.29
C LYS A 139 -6.73 -10.85 1.76
N HIS A 140 -7.72 -10.69 2.64
CA HIS A 140 -7.58 -11.00 4.04
C HIS A 140 -7.30 -12.50 4.08
N ASN A 141 -6.02 -12.86 4.08
CA ASN A 141 -5.61 -14.11 4.67
C ASN A 141 -5.98 -13.95 6.15
N ASN A 142 -7.06 -14.60 6.57
CA ASN A 142 -7.37 -14.75 7.98
C ASN A 142 -6.32 -15.71 8.56
N ASP A 143 -5.12 -15.19 8.80
CA ASP A 143 -4.01 -15.92 9.45
C ASP A 143 -4.34 -16.22 10.93
N PHE A 144 -5.43 -15.66 11.46
CA PHE A 144 -5.89 -15.86 12.83
C PHE A 144 -6.48 -17.26 13.10
N ALA A 145 -7.21 -17.83 12.13
CA ALA A 145 -7.78 -19.16 12.25
C ALA A 145 -8.11 -19.71 10.87
N SER A 146 -7.55 -20.86 10.54
CA SER A 146 -7.95 -21.62 9.36
C SER A 146 -9.25 -22.36 9.60
N ALA A 147 -9.95 -22.74 8.52
CA ALA A 147 -11.09 -23.65 8.62
C ALA A 147 -10.72 -24.97 9.32
N ASN A 148 -9.46 -25.40 9.19
CA ASN A 148 -8.97 -26.60 9.85
C ASN A 148 -8.84 -26.42 11.37
N ASP A 149 -8.41 -25.24 11.83
CA ASP A 149 -8.32 -24.93 13.26
C ASP A 149 -9.71 -24.94 13.91
N PHE A 150 -10.72 -24.40 13.21
CA PHE A 150 -12.11 -24.47 13.66
C PHE A 150 -12.63 -25.91 13.74
N ASN A 151 -12.39 -26.71 12.69
CA ASN A 151 -12.81 -28.11 12.67
C ASN A 151 -12.13 -28.92 13.78
N ASN A 152 -10.82 -28.75 13.98
CA ASN A 152 -10.08 -29.42 15.04
C ASN A 152 -10.58 -29.03 16.42
N TYR A 153 -10.86 -27.73 16.64
CA TYR A 153 -11.44 -27.26 17.89
C TYR A 153 -12.81 -27.90 18.16
N PHE A 154 -13.68 -27.94 17.15
CA PHE A 154 -15.01 -28.54 17.27
C PHE A 154 -14.92 -30.03 17.61
N MET A 155 -14.12 -30.80 16.87
CA MET A 155 -13.93 -32.23 17.13
C MET A 155 -13.38 -32.47 18.54
N SER A 156 -12.35 -31.71 18.94
CA SER A 156 -11.77 -31.83 20.29
C SER A 156 -12.75 -31.44 21.41
N SER A 157 -13.71 -30.58 21.13
CA SER A 157 -14.75 -30.19 22.09
C SER A 157 -15.81 -31.28 22.23
N VAL A 158 -16.18 -31.93 21.11
CA VAL A 158 -17.10 -33.08 21.11
C VAL A 158 -16.48 -34.27 21.84
N ASP A 159 -15.21 -34.58 21.56
CA ASP A 159 -14.49 -35.68 22.22
C ASP A 159 -14.47 -35.49 23.74
N LYS A 160 -14.18 -34.27 24.22
CA LYS A 160 -14.21 -33.94 25.65
C LYS A 160 -15.57 -34.17 26.29
N ILE A 161 -16.66 -33.79 25.61
CA ILE A 161 -18.02 -34.00 26.09
C ILE A 161 -18.32 -35.50 26.18
N VAL A 162 -17.99 -36.26 25.13
CA VAL A 162 -18.22 -37.71 25.10
C VAL A 162 -17.46 -38.41 26.22
N SER A 163 -16.17 -38.10 26.40
CA SER A 163 -15.36 -38.65 27.50
C SER A 163 -15.98 -38.34 28.87
N SER A 164 -16.42 -37.10 29.10
CA SER A 164 -17.04 -36.72 30.38
C SER A 164 -18.34 -37.48 30.69
N ILE A 165 -19.12 -37.84 29.67
CA ILE A 165 -20.34 -38.63 29.83
C ILE A 165 -19.99 -40.09 30.15
N SER A 166 -19.00 -40.67 29.46
CA SER A 166 -18.55 -42.04 29.71
C SER A 166 -17.98 -42.21 31.12
N ASP A 167 -17.20 -41.25 31.61
CA ASP A 167 -16.63 -41.28 32.97
C ASP A 167 -17.71 -41.15 34.06
N SER A 168 -18.79 -40.41 33.78
CA SER A 168 -19.91 -40.22 34.72
C SER A 168 -20.75 -41.49 34.91
N ASN A 169 -20.81 -42.37 33.90
CA ASN A 169 -21.61 -43.60 33.96
C ASN A 169 -20.91 -44.75 34.68
N VAL A 170 -19.57 -44.72 34.87
CA VAL A 170 -18.84 -45.78 35.59
C VAL A 170 -19.03 -45.68 37.11
N SER A 171 -19.46 -44.53 37.63
CA SER A 171 -19.65 -44.31 39.07
C SER A 171 -21.06 -44.61 39.59
N ALA A 172 -22.03 -44.94 38.71
CA ALA A 172 -23.43 -45.16 39.09
C ALA A 172 -23.80 -46.64 39.35
N ASP A 173 -22.92 -47.59 39.01
CA ASP A 173 -23.17 -49.05 39.20
C ASP A 173 -22.38 -49.66 40.37
N VAL A 174 -21.97 -48.84 41.34
CA VAL A 174 -21.52 -49.33 42.65
C VAL A 174 -22.35 -48.66 43.74
N TYR A 175 -23.57 -49.15 43.94
CA TYR A 175 -24.20 -49.49 45.23
C TYR A 175 -25.61 -50.04 45.02
#